data_AF-M0QS26-F1
#
_entry.id   AF-M0QS26-F1
#
_cell.length_a   1.000
_cell.length_b   1.000
_cell.length_c   1.000
_cell.angle_alpha   90.00
_cell.angle_beta   90.00
_cell.angle_gamma   90.00
#
_symmetry.space_group_name_H-M   'P 1'
#
loop_
_entity.id
_entity.type
_entity.pdbx_description
1 polymer ?
#
loop_
_entity_poly.entity_id
_entity_poly.type
_entity_poly.pdbx_seq_one_letter_code
_entity_poly.pdbx_strand_id
1 'polypeptide(L)'
;MTAKMIADIAICVLAFEQLVFTVQYVVKSPWWASNLGKVYALKSTLWTLVVLQVAVSVSTGSEYPGRHYVRLVIYVGGAVAMVWLWLMLRRYQEEGREARARAGDTRTQRQLWADTLREWAGRK
;
A
#
# COMPACT_ATOMS: atom_id res chain seq x y z
N MET A 1 14.66 -24.35 -16.45
CA MET A 1 14.33 -23.52 -15.28
C MET A 1 12.92 -23.88 -14.84
N THR A 2 12.70 -24.28 -13.59
CA THR A 2 11.37 -24.72 -13.10
C THR A 2 10.51 -23.52 -12.73
N ALA A 3 9.18 -23.65 -12.80
CA ALA A 3 8.25 -22.57 -12.44
C ALA A 3 8.46 -22.06 -11.00
N LYS A 4 8.85 -22.96 -10.08
CA LYS A 4 9.21 -22.62 -8.70
C LYS A 4 10.40 -21.65 -8.64
N MET A 5 11.50 -21.94 -9.34
CA MET A 5 12.67 -21.04 -9.37
C MET A 5 12.33 -19.65 -9.92
N ILE A 6 11.47 -19.57 -10.93
CA ILE A 6 11.05 -18.28 -11.50
C ILE A 6 10.27 -17.48 -10.47
N ALA A 7 9.34 -18.13 -9.76
CA ALA A 7 8.58 -17.48 -8.69
C ALA A 7 9.48 -17.00 -7.54
N ASP A 8 10.46 -17.82 -7.16
CA ASP A 8 11.43 -17.49 -6.10
C ASP A 8 12.31 -16.28 -6.49
N ILE A 9 12.74 -16.19 -7.74
CA ILE A 9 13.46 -15.01 -8.24
C ILE A 9 12.55 -13.78 -8.30
N ALA A 10 11.34 -13.93 -8.81
CA ALA A 10 10.39 -12.84 -8.94
C ALA A 10 10.02 -12.21 -7.59
N ILE A 11 9.83 -13.02 -6.53
CA ILE A 11 9.53 -12.47 -5.20
C ILE A 11 10.71 -11.71 -4.60
N CYS A 12 11.94 -12.14 -4.87
CA CYS A 12 13.14 -11.42 -4.43
C CYS A 12 13.29 -10.06 -5.15
N VAL A 13 13.03 -10.02 -6.46
CA VAL A 13 13.02 -8.76 -7.23
C VAL A 13 11.93 -7.82 -6.70
N LEU A 14 10.71 -8.33 -6.49
CA LEU A 14 9.59 -7.55 -5.95
C LEU A 14 9.91 -7.01 -4.55
N ALA A 15 10.55 -7.81 -3.68
CA ALA A 15 10.99 -7.37 -2.36
C ALA A 15 11.98 -6.20 -2.44
N PHE A 16 12.93 -6.29 -3.37
CA PHE A 16 13.96 -5.27 -3.56
C PHE A 16 13.37 -3.96 -4.08
N GLU A 17 12.55 -4.01 -5.13
CA GLU A 17 11.87 -2.83 -5.68
C GLU A 17 10.99 -2.15 -4.63
N GLN A 18 10.23 -2.95 -3.88
CA GLN A 18 9.36 -2.46 -2.82
C GLN A 18 10.15 -1.79 -1.68
N LEU A 19 11.30 -2.36 -1.32
CA LEU A 19 12.19 -1.76 -0.32
C LEU A 19 12.74 -0.42 -0.79
N VAL A 20 13.25 -0.36 -2.03
CA VAL A 20 13.77 0.88 -2.63
C VAL A 20 12.69 1.95 -2.65
N PHE A 21 11.48 1.61 -3.11
CA PHE A 21 10.34 2.52 -3.12
C PHE A 21 10.02 3.06 -1.73
N THR A 22 9.87 2.18 -0.75
CA THR A 22 9.51 2.56 0.62
C THR A 22 10.57 3.44 1.26
N VAL A 23 11.86 3.12 1.10
CA VAL A 23 12.96 3.96 1.60
C VAL A 23 12.94 5.33 0.94
N GLN A 24 12.79 5.40 -0.39
CA GLN A 24 12.70 6.68 -1.08
C GLN A 24 11.50 7.51 -0.59
N TYR A 25 10.34 6.88 -0.41
CA TYR A 25 9.14 7.57 0.06
C TYR A 25 9.30 8.06 1.51
N VAL A 26 9.74 7.20 2.42
CA VAL A 26 9.87 7.54 3.85
C VAL A 26 10.97 8.58 4.10
N VAL A 27 12.05 8.56 3.32
CA VAL A 27 13.18 9.50 3.51
C VAL A 27 12.96 10.82 2.77
N LYS A 28 12.48 10.79 1.51
CA LYS A 28 12.42 11.99 0.66
C LYS A 28 11.06 12.67 0.67
N SER A 29 9.97 11.95 0.92
CA SER A 29 8.63 12.53 0.93
C SER A 29 8.33 13.15 2.30
N PRO A 30 7.74 14.36 2.39
CA PRO A 30 7.24 14.92 3.64
C PRO A 30 5.95 14.21 4.06
N TRP A 31 6.02 12.90 4.30
CA TRP A 31 4.88 12.05 4.61
C TRP A 31 4.20 12.45 5.93
N TRP A 32 4.93 13.10 6.83
CA TRP A 32 4.40 13.64 8.08
C TRP A 32 3.50 14.88 7.88
N ALA A 33 3.59 15.56 6.73
CA ALA A 33 2.85 16.80 6.47
C ALA A 33 1.36 16.56 6.21
N SER A 34 0.95 15.34 5.82
CA SER A 34 -0.45 14.99 5.60
C SER A 34 -0.82 13.68 6.28
N ASN A 35 -2.04 13.60 6.81
CA ASN A 35 -2.55 12.36 7.40
C ASN A 35 -2.60 11.22 6.37
N LEU A 36 -2.89 11.54 5.10
CA LEU A 36 -2.84 10.57 4.00
C LEU A 36 -1.40 10.09 3.73
N GLY A 37 -0.40 10.97 3.81
CA GLY A 37 1.01 10.62 3.66
C GLY A 37 1.49 9.66 4.76
N LYS A 38 1.11 9.91 6.02
CA LYS A 38 1.41 9.00 7.16
C LYS A 38 0.83 7.61 6.92
N VAL A 39 -0.42 7.54 6.47
CA VAL A 39 -1.11 6.28 6.16
C VAL A 39 -0.43 5.54 5.01
N TYR A 40 -0.05 6.27 3.95
CA TYR A 40 0.61 5.67 2.80
C TYR A 40 2.02 5.17 3.15
N ALA A 41 2.77 5.91 3.97
CA ALA A 41 4.07 5.47 4.52
C ALA A 41 3.91 4.19 5.35
N LEU A 42 2.93 4.15 6.26
CA LEU A 42 2.66 2.98 7.10
C LEU A 42 2.27 1.75 6.25
N LYS A 43 1.35 1.93 5.30
CA LYS A 43 0.94 0.88 4.34
C LYS A 43 2.13 0.31 3.59
N SER A 44 2.95 1.19 3.02
CA SER A 44 4.08 0.81 2.17
C SER A 44 5.16 0.10 2.99
N THR A 45 5.40 0.56 4.23
CA THR A 45 6.33 -0.08 5.16
C THR A 45 5.88 -1.49 5.53
N LEU A 46 4.62 -1.66 5.92
CA LEU A 46 4.09 -2.98 6.27
C LEU A 46 4.11 -3.94 5.08
N TRP A 47 3.73 -3.47 3.90
CA TRP A 47 3.82 -4.26 2.68
C TRP A 47 5.26 -4.68 2.37
N THR A 48 6.22 -3.78 2.55
CA THR A 48 7.65 -4.08 2.39
C THR A 48 8.11 -5.17 3.35
N LEU A 49 7.70 -5.11 4.62
CA LEU A 49 8.05 -6.12 5.63
C LEU A 49 7.47 -7.49 5.29
N VAL A 50 6.22 -7.56 4.81
CA VAL A 50 5.59 -8.80 4.36
C VAL A 50 6.39 -9.43 3.23
N VAL A 51 6.67 -8.66 2.17
CA VAL A 51 7.36 -9.18 0.99
C VAL A 51 8.81 -9.58 1.31
N LEU A 52 9.52 -8.80 2.13
CA LEU A 52 10.85 -9.17 2.63
C LEU A 52 10.82 -10.47 3.43
N GLN A 53 9.84 -10.67 4.31
CA GLN A 53 9.70 -11.89 5.09
C GLN A 53 9.51 -13.12 4.19
N VAL A 54 8.73 -12.98 3.11
CA VAL A 54 8.54 -14.04 2.11
C VAL A 54 9.82 -14.31 1.33
N ALA A 55 10.51 -13.28 0.84
CA ALA A 55 11.76 -13.42 0.10
C ALA A 55 12.87 -14.07 0.95
N VAL A 56 13.01 -13.67 2.21
CA VAL A 56 13.94 -14.31 3.17
C VAL A 56 13.53 -15.75 3.42
N SER A 57 12.22 -16.04 3.58
CA SER A 57 11.71 -17.39 3.78
C SER A 57 12.03 -18.33 2.62
N VAL A 58 11.96 -17.84 1.39
CA VAL A 58 12.31 -18.59 0.18
C VAL A 58 13.82 -18.81 0.09
N SER A 59 14.62 -17.79 0.40
CA SER A 59 16.09 -17.84 0.29
C SER A 59 16.77 -18.72 1.35
N THR A 60 16.20 -18.82 2.56
CA THR A 60 16.79 -19.55 3.70
C THR A 60 16.23 -20.95 3.93
N GLY A 61 15.35 -21.44 3.05
CA GLY A 61 14.94 -22.85 3.09
C GLY A 61 14.09 -23.28 4.29
N SER A 62 13.59 -22.34 5.10
CA SER A 62 12.67 -22.52 6.23
C SER A 62 13.23 -22.51 7.66
N GLU A 63 14.54 -22.53 7.89
CA GLU A 63 15.12 -22.62 9.25
C GLU A 63 15.80 -21.33 9.71
N TYR A 64 15.03 -20.30 10.07
CA TYR A 64 15.56 -19.21 10.89
C TYR A 64 14.83 -19.12 12.23
N PRO A 65 15.56 -19.03 13.36
CA PRO A 65 14.96 -18.94 14.69
C PRO A 65 14.14 -17.66 14.81
N GLY A 66 12.92 -17.76 15.34
CA GLY A 66 11.99 -16.62 15.50
C GLY A 66 10.98 -16.41 14.37
N ARG A 67 10.96 -17.24 13.32
CA ARG A 67 9.99 -17.19 12.21
C ARG A 67 8.53 -17.02 12.64
N HIS A 68 8.12 -17.74 13.68
CA HIS A 68 6.74 -17.73 14.16
C HIS A 68 6.35 -16.36 14.75
N TYR A 69 7.25 -15.75 15.52
CA TYR A 69 7.05 -14.42 16.09
C TYR A 69 7.04 -13.33 15.01
N VAL A 70 7.99 -13.39 14.06
CA VAL A 70 8.05 -12.43 12.95
C VAL A 70 6.76 -12.49 12.11
N ARG A 71 6.30 -13.69 11.76
CA ARG A 71 5.06 -13.87 11.02
C ARG A 71 3.85 -13.36 11.80
N LEU A 72 3.77 -13.67 13.10
CA LEU A 72 2.68 -13.21 13.95
C LEU A 72 2.62 -11.68 14.02
N VAL A 73 3.74 -11.01 14.27
CA VAL A 73 3.82 -9.55 14.33
C VAL A 73 3.43 -8.93 12.99
N ILE A 74 3.95 -9.44 11.87
CA ILE A 74 3.64 -8.91 10.54
C ILE A 74 2.17 -9.13 10.18
N TYR A 75 1.61 -10.31 10.48
CA TYR A 75 0.23 -10.64 10.08
C TYR A 75 -0.78 -9.89 10.96
N VAL A 76 -0.60 -9.90 12.28
CA VAL A 76 -1.48 -9.17 13.21
C VAL A 76 -1.32 -7.68 13.02
N GLY A 77 -0.08 -7.17 12.96
CA GLY A 77 0.20 -5.76 12.72
C GLY A 77 -0.32 -5.29 11.35
N GLY A 78 -0.13 -6.10 10.31
CA GLY A 78 -0.69 -5.85 8.98
C GLY A 78 -2.21 -5.82 8.96
N ALA A 79 -2.88 -6.75 9.66
CA ALA A 79 -4.33 -6.78 9.78
C ALA A 79 -4.87 -5.54 10.51
N VAL A 80 -4.26 -5.18 11.65
CA VAL A 80 -4.63 -3.98 12.42
C VAL A 80 -4.46 -2.72 11.58
N ALA A 81 -3.33 -2.59 10.88
CA ALA A 81 -3.09 -1.44 10.02
C ALA A 81 -4.07 -1.39 8.84
N MET A 82 -4.43 -2.53 8.25
CA MET A 82 -5.40 -2.58 7.16
C MET A 82 -6.80 -2.12 7.62
N VAL A 83 -7.21 -2.53 8.82
CA VAL A 83 -8.44 -2.01 9.45
C VAL A 83 -8.37 -0.50 9.62
N TRP A 84 -7.24 0.02 10.12
CA TRP A 84 -7.03 1.46 10.27
C TRP A 84 -7.10 2.21 8.93
N LEU A 85 -6.42 1.69 7.90
CA LEU A 85 -6.46 2.20 6.53
C LEU A 85 -7.89 2.26 6.00
N TRP A 86 -8.69 1.22 6.26
CA TRP A 86 -10.09 1.17 5.83
C TRP A 86 -10.93 2.24 6.53
N LEU A 87 -10.79 2.39 7.86
CA LEU A 87 -11.50 3.42 8.62
C LEU A 87 -11.13 4.82 8.14
N MET A 88 -9.84 5.10 7.91
CA MET A 88 -9.42 6.39 7.37
C MET A 88 -9.93 6.62 5.95
N LEU A 89 -9.92 5.59 5.08
CA LEU A 89 -10.48 5.71 3.74
C LEU A 89 -11.97 6.07 3.79
N ARG A 90 -12.75 5.41 4.66
CA ARG A 90 -14.18 5.72 4.85
C ARG A 90 -14.37 7.17 5.28
N ARG A 91 -13.63 7.60 6.29
CA ARG A 91 -13.66 8.99 6.79
C ARG A 91 -13.33 10.00 5.69
N TYR A 92 -12.27 9.78 4.92
CA TYR A 92 -11.90 10.67 3.81
C TYR A 92 -12.96 10.69 2.69
N GLN A 93 -13.60 9.55 2.41
CA GLN A 93 -14.69 9.48 1.44
C GLN A 93 -15.95 10.19 1.95
N GLU A 94 -16.21 10.18 3.25
CA GLU A 94 -17.32 10.91 3.89
C GLU A 94 -17.05 12.41 3.90
N GLU A 95 -15.89 12.86 4.40
CA GLU A 95 -15.48 14.27 4.38
C GLU A 95 -15.50 14.84 2.95
N GLY A 96 -15.00 14.08 1.97
CA GLY A 96 -15.04 14.48 0.56
C GLY A 96 -16.46 14.49 -0.04
N ARG A 97 -17.39 13.69 0.48
CA ARG A 97 -18.81 13.74 0.08
C ARG A 97 -19.51 14.96 0.68
N GLU A 98 -19.26 15.24 1.96
CA GLU A 98 -19.81 16.41 2.64
C GLU A 98 -19.31 17.72 2.03
N ALA A 99 -18.01 17.83 1.76
CA ALA A 99 -17.42 19.01 1.12
C ALA A 99 -18.04 19.28 -0.26
N ARG A 100 -18.31 18.24 -1.04
CA ARG A 100 -19.00 18.33 -2.33
C ARG A 100 -20.46 18.74 -2.18
N ALA A 101 -21.18 18.18 -1.20
CA ALA A 101 -22.55 18.56 -0.90
C ALA A 101 -22.64 20.06 -0.52
N ARG A 102 -21.68 20.57 0.27
CA ARG A 102 -21.59 22.01 0.61
C ARG A 102 -21.29 22.88 -0.60
N ALA A 103 -20.54 22.37 -1.58
CA ALA A 103 -20.27 23.04 -2.84
C ALA A 103 -21.43 22.95 -3.85
N GLY A 104 -22.55 22.30 -3.49
CA GLY A 104 -23.71 22.10 -4.36
C GLY A 104 -23.50 21.06 -5.47
N ASP A 105 -22.42 20.27 -5.42
CA ASP A 105 -22.13 19.24 -6.41
C ASP A 105 -22.87 17.94 -6.07
N THR A 106 -23.91 17.64 -6.85
CA THR A 106 -24.75 16.43 -6.71
C THR A 106 -24.29 15.28 -7.60
N ARG A 107 -23.19 15.44 -8.35
CA ARG A 107 -22.71 14.42 -9.28
C ARG A 107 -22.32 13.15 -8.54
N THR A 108 -22.77 12.01 -9.09
CA THR A 108 -22.37 10.71 -8.55
C THR A 108 -20.88 10.49 -8.79
N GLN A 109 -20.23 9.73 -7.91
CA GLN A 109 -18.79 9.45 -8.03
C GLN A 109 -18.42 8.87 -9.42
N ARG A 110 -19.30 8.05 -10.02
CA ARG A 110 -19.12 7.52 -11.38
C ARG A 110 -19.08 8.60 -12.47
N GLN A 111 -19.91 9.64 -12.35
CA GLN A 111 -19.93 10.76 -13.31
C GLN A 111 -18.63 11.55 -13.24
N LEU A 112 -18.16 11.85 -12.02
CA LEU A 112 -16.86 12.51 -11.81
C LEU A 112 -15.69 11.72 -12.42
N TRP A 113 -15.68 10.39 -12.24
CA TRP A 113 -14.68 9.52 -12.88
C TRP A 113 -14.80 9.54 -14.41
N ALA A 114 -16.01 9.50 -14.96
CA ALA A 114 -16.20 9.56 -16.41
C ALA A 114 -15.73 10.89 -16.99
N ASP A 115 -16.02 12.01 -16.32
CA ASP A 115 -15.62 13.35 -16.76
C ASP A 115 -14.11 13.53 -16.68
N THR A 116 -13.48 13.16 -15.57
CA THR A 116 -12.01 13.21 -15.41
C THR A 116 -11.27 12.33 -16.42
N LEU A 117 -11.80 11.14 -16.75
CA LEU A 117 -11.24 10.28 -17.79
C LEU A 117 -11.37 10.91 -19.18
N ARG A 118 -12.49 11.55 -19.49
CA ARG A 118 -12.68 12.28 -20.76
C ARG A 118 -11.71 13.45 -20.87
N GLU A 119 -11.54 14.23 -19.79
CA GLU A 119 -10.58 15.33 -19.74
C GLU A 119 -9.12 14.87 -19.89
N TRP A 120 -8.77 13.71 -19.34
CA TRP A 120 -7.43 13.14 -19.50
C TRP A 120 -7.21 12.62 -20.92
N ALA A 121 -8.22 11.96 -21.50
CA ALA A 121 -8.17 11.46 -22.87
C ALA A 121 -8.13 12.59 -23.92
N GLY A 122 -8.78 13.73 -23.65
CA GLY A 122 -8.79 14.91 -24.51
C GLY A 122 -7.55 15.80 -24.41
N ARG A 123 -6.64 15.54 -23.47
CA ARG A 123 -5.36 16.26 -23.30
C ARG A 123 -4.20 15.63 -24.08
N LYS A 124 -4.49 14.87 -25.14
CA LYS A 124 -3.50 14.31 -26.07
C LYS A 124 -3.31 15.20 -27.28
#